data_AF-A0A4Y2KQI5-F1
#
_entry.id   AF-A0A4Y2KQI5-F1
#
_cell.length_a   1.000
_cell.length_b   1.000
_cell.length_c   1.000
_cell.angle_alpha   90.00
_cell.angle_beta   90.00
_cell.angle_gamma   90.00
#
_symmetry.space_group_name_H-M   'P 1'
#
loop_
_entity.id
_entity.type
_entity.pdbx_description
1 polymer ?
#
loop_
_entity_poly.entity_id
_entity_poly.type
_entity_poly.pdbx_seq_one_letter_code
_entity_poly.pdbx_strand_id
1 'polypeptide(L)'
;MESGLSQWMKIDALKSFIYPAFQFPMRNSQFAKKHWHAIDQALRKAIKQTLSLPERASNDYLYGHRKLGSFAIPILAEECESEFKLLTSIDEKTKVMAYDHLVATVRARMQKDSVSDTDLEAYLSATFEDDNNAYSITFTCARIASSRLKSLLAI
;
A
#
# COMPACT_ATOMS: atom_id res chain seq x y z
N MET A 1 1.41 30.79 -6.38
CA MET A 1 2.48 30.74 -5.36
C MET A 1 3.37 29.57 -5.72
N GLU A 2 4.45 29.80 -6.47
CA GLU A 2 5.36 28.72 -6.84
C GLU A 2 6.27 28.42 -5.66
N SER A 3 6.13 27.23 -5.08
CA SER A 3 7.06 26.74 -4.07
C SER A 3 8.47 26.72 -4.66
N GLY A 4 9.47 27.32 -3.99
CA GLY A 4 10.90 27.25 -4.38
C GLY A 4 11.53 25.85 -4.31
N LEU A 5 10.70 24.82 -4.09
CA LEU A 5 11.07 23.42 -4.13
C LEU A 5 11.36 22.98 -5.56
N SER A 6 12.41 22.19 -5.72
CA SER A 6 12.68 21.49 -6.98
C SER A 6 11.57 20.48 -7.28
N GLN A 7 11.40 20.11 -8.55
CA GLN A 7 10.33 19.20 -9.00
C GLN A 7 10.35 17.86 -8.25
N TRP A 8 11.54 17.30 -7.99
CA TRP A 8 11.68 16.05 -7.27
C TRP A 8 11.29 16.19 -5.79
N MET A 9 11.62 17.32 -5.13
CA MET A 9 11.23 17.58 -3.74
C MET A 9 9.71 17.69 -3.60
N LYS A 10 9.01 18.21 -4.62
CA LYS A 10 7.55 18.25 -4.63
C LYS A 10 6.94 16.85 -4.67
N ILE A 11 7.50 15.95 -5.49
CA ILE A 11 7.07 14.55 -5.55
C ILE A 11 7.39 13.80 -4.25
N ASP A 12 8.55 14.08 -3.65
CA ASP A 12 8.94 13.47 -2.38
C ASP A 12 8.04 13.94 -1.23
N ALA A 13 7.78 15.25 -1.13
CA ALA A 13 6.84 15.82 -0.16
C ALA A 13 5.42 15.27 -0.34
N LEU A 14 4.98 15.06 -1.58
CA LEU A 14 3.69 14.44 -1.86
C LEU A 14 3.59 13.04 -1.22
N LYS A 15 4.61 12.21 -1.41
CA LYS A 15 4.65 10.85 -0.85
C LYS A 15 4.79 10.84 0.66
N SER A 16 5.56 11.75 1.23
CA SER A 16 5.88 11.75 2.66
C SER A 16 4.80 12.39 3.52
N PHE A 17 4.06 13.37 2.99
CA PHE A 17 3.08 14.13 3.78
C PHE A 17 1.64 13.92 3.32
N ILE A 18 1.38 13.93 2.01
CA ILE A 18 0.02 13.95 1.49
C ILE A 18 -0.60 12.55 1.45
N TYR A 19 0.14 11.56 0.93
CA TYR A 19 -0.35 10.17 0.88
C TYR A 19 -0.66 9.57 2.27
N PRO A 20 0.21 9.72 3.29
CA PRO A 20 -0.10 9.25 4.64
C PRO A 20 -1.33 9.93 5.24
N ALA A 21 -1.58 11.21 4.91
CA ALA A 21 -2.78 11.91 5.37
C ALA A 21 -4.08 11.32 4.79
N PHE A 22 -4.04 10.73 3.58
CA PHE A 22 -5.20 10.05 3.00
C PHE A 22 -5.46 8.66 3.58
N GLN A 23 -4.46 8.06 4.25
CA GLN A 23 -4.58 6.71 4.77
C GLN A 23 -5.69 6.56 5.83
N PHE A 24 -5.82 7.54 6.73
CA PHE A 24 -6.87 7.55 7.75
C PHE A 24 -8.30 7.61 7.14
N PRO A 25 -8.65 8.61 6.31
CA PRO A 25 -9.99 8.68 5.71
C PRO A 25 -10.28 7.51 4.75
N MET A 26 -9.27 6.96 4.06
CA MET A 26 -9.43 5.74 3.24
C MET A 26 -9.78 4.51 4.09
N ARG A 27 -9.00 4.25 5.15
CA ARG A 27 -9.23 3.07 6.02
C ARG A 27 -10.63 3.09 6.63
N ASN A 28 -11.07 4.26 7.06
CA ASN A 28 -12.38 4.47 7.68
C ASN A 28 -13.55 4.54 6.68
N SER A 29 -13.29 4.41 5.38
CA SER A 29 -14.30 4.55 4.31
C SER A 29 -15.13 5.85 4.41
N GLN A 30 -14.52 6.94 4.90
CA GLN A 30 -15.24 8.20 5.11
C GLN A 30 -15.81 8.78 3.81
N PHE A 31 -15.20 8.44 2.67
CA PHE A 31 -15.62 8.87 1.35
C PHE A 31 -15.81 7.67 0.42
N ALA A 32 -16.80 7.76 -0.47
CA ALA A 32 -17.05 6.76 -1.50
C ALA A 32 -15.88 6.64 -2.49
N LYS A 33 -15.67 5.45 -3.07
CA LYS A 33 -14.61 5.15 -4.05
C LYS A 33 -14.56 6.16 -5.22
N LYS A 34 -15.71 6.67 -5.66
CA LYS A 34 -15.80 7.69 -6.72
C LYS A 34 -15.02 8.97 -6.40
N HIS A 35 -15.00 9.40 -5.14
CA HIS A 35 -14.26 10.59 -4.72
C HIS A 35 -12.75 10.33 -4.73
N TRP A 36 -12.30 9.15 -4.29
CA TRP A 36 -10.90 8.76 -4.36
C TRP A 36 -10.37 8.69 -5.80
N HIS A 37 -11.18 8.20 -6.74
CA HIS A 37 -10.84 8.23 -8.17
C HIS A 37 -10.70 9.67 -8.71
N ALA A 38 -11.58 10.58 -8.31
CA ALA A 38 -11.49 11.98 -8.73
C ALA A 38 -10.21 12.65 -8.19
N ILE A 39 -9.84 12.36 -6.94
CA ILE A 39 -8.59 12.83 -6.33
C ILE A 39 -7.38 12.25 -7.06
N ASP A 40 -7.35 10.94 -7.33
CA ASP A 40 -6.23 10.31 -8.05
C ASP A 40 -6.08 10.88 -9.47
N GLN A 41 -7.19 11.16 -10.17
CA GLN A 41 -7.15 11.77 -11.50
C GLN A 41 -6.58 13.21 -11.46
N ALA A 42 -7.00 14.01 -10.49
CA ALA A 42 -6.47 15.37 -10.31
C ALA A 42 -4.98 15.34 -9.94
N LEU A 43 -4.60 14.45 -9.03
CA LEU A 43 -3.23 14.32 -8.55
C LEU A 43 -2.30 13.81 -9.65
N ARG A 44 -2.74 12.83 -10.45
CA ARG A 44 -2.02 12.34 -11.63
C ARG A 44 -1.70 13.47 -12.61
N LYS A 45 -2.67 14.36 -12.88
CA LYS A 45 -2.46 15.52 -13.75
C LYS A 45 -1.41 16.48 -13.16
N ALA A 46 -1.51 16.79 -11.87
CA ALA A 46 -0.56 17.66 -11.19
C ALA A 46 0.86 17.07 -11.15
N ILE A 47 1.00 15.76 -10.94
CA ILE A 47 2.27 15.04 -10.95
C ILE A 47 2.90 15.08 -12.35
N LYS A 48 2.14 14.78 -13.40
CA LYS A 48 2.63 14.87 -14.79
C LYS A 48 3.10 16.27 -15.13
N GLN A 49 2.35 17.30 -14.72
CA GLN A 49 2.76 18.70 -14.89
C GLN A 49 4.06 19.02 -14.13
N THR A 50 4.19 18.55 -12.88
CA THR A 50 5.37 18.77 -12.05
C THR A 50 6.62 18.11 -12.66
N LEU A 51 6.47 16.96 -13.31
CA LEU A 51 7.54 16.24 -14.00
C LEU A 51 7.72 16.67 -15.46
N SER A 52 7.02 17.70 -15.92
CA SER A 52 7.01 18.15 -17.32
C SER A 52 6.66 17.03 -18.33
N LEU A 53 5.83 16.06 -17.92
CA LEU A 53 5.39 14.95 -18.75
C LEU A 53 4.15 15.32 -19.57
N PRO A 54 4.02 14.83 -20.82
CA PRO A 54 2.79 14.95 -21.59
C PRO A 54 1.62 14.27 -20.87
N GLU A 55 0.40 14.80 -21.05
CA GLU A 55 -0.81 14.24 -20.43
C GLU A 55 -1.04 12.76 -20.84
N ARG A 56 -0.64 12.41 -22.06
CA ARG A 56 -0.68 11.06 -22.65
C ARG A 56 0.48 10.14 -22.24
N ALA A 57 1.43 10.59 -21.42
CA ALA A 57 2.52 9.73 -20.95
C ALA A 57 1.97 8.49 -20.23
N SER A 58 2.65 7.33 -20.41
CA SER A 58 2.23 6.08 -19.78
C SER A 58 2.12 6.24 -18.25
N ASN A 59 1.04 5.70 -17.69
CA ASN A 59 0.83 5.72 -16.25
C ASN A 59 1.72 4.70 -15.52
N ASP A 60 2.27 3.72 -16.23
CA ASP A 60 3.20 2.73 -15.68
C ASP A 60 4.46 3.41 -15.14
N TYR A 61 4.85 4.55 -15.72
CA TYR A 61 5.97 5.34 -15.23
C TYR A 61 5.72 5.95 -13.83
N LEU A 62 4.45 6.23 -13.53
CA LEU A 62 4.03 6.80 -12.23
C LEU A 62 3.83 5.71 -11.19
N TYR A 63 3.08 4.67 -11.54
CA TYR A 63 2.59 3.63 -10.62
C TYR A 63 3.49 2.39 -10.57
N GLY A 64 4.42 2.24 -11.51
CA GLY A 64 5.29 1.08 -11.61
C GLY A 64 6.28 0.95 -10.44
N HIS A 65 6.93 -0.21 -10.36
CA HIS A 65 7.85 -0.52 -9.28
C HIS A 65 9.13 0.35 -9.33
N ARG A 66 9.62 0.81 -8.17
CA ARG A 66 10.81 1.69 -8.07
C ARG A 66 12.06 1.09 -8.73
N LYS A 67 12.22 -0.24 -8.67
CA LYS A 67 13.33 -0.98 -9.31
C LYS A 67 13.29 -0.95 -10.84
N LEU A 68 12.16 -0.60 -11.45
CA LEU A 68 11.97 -0.49 -12.90
C LEU A 68 12.14 0.96 -13.38
N GLY A 69 12.70 1.86 -12.55
CA GLY A 69 12.89 3.28 -12.89
C GLY A 69 11.60 4.11 -12.83
N SER A 70 10.54 3.57 -12.23
CA SER A 70 9.25 4.25 -12.06
C SER A 70 9.20 5.02 -10.74
N PHE A 71 8.27 5.98 -10.63
CA PHE A 71 8.10 6.78 -9.42
C PHE A 71 7.39 6.06 -8.28
N ALA A 72 6.80 4.88 -8.48
CA ALA A 72 6.12 4.10 -7.42
C ALA A 72 5.17 4.96 -6.56
N ILE A 73 4.36 5.78 -7.23
CA ILE A 73 3.33 6.58 -6.59
C ILE A 73 2.18 5.64 -6.19
N PRO A 74 1.64 5.73 -4.96
CA PRO A 74 0.53 4.87 -4.53
C PRO A 74 -0.76 5.19 -5.31
N ILE A 75 -1.59 4.18 -5.58
CA ILE A 75 -2.93 4.37 -6.15
C ILE A 75 -3.95 4.40 -5.00
N LEU A 76 -4.51 5.58 -4.75
CA LEU A 76 -5.45 5.81 -3.63
C LEU A 76 -6.71 4.93 -3.70
N ALA A 77 -7.17 4.58 -4.90
CA ALA A 77 -8.39 3.79 -5.05
C ALA A 77 -8.20 2.30 -4.74
N GLU A 78 -6.98 1.77 -4.88
CA GLU A 78 -6.68 0.34 -4.71
C GLU A 78 -6.24 0.01 -3.27
N GLU A 79 -5.55 0.92 -2.58
CA GLU A 79 -5.10 0.69 -1.19
C GLU A 79 -6.24 0.77 -0.15
N CYS A 80 -7.48 1.04 -0.54
CA CYS A 80 -8.65 1.12 0.37
C CYS A 80 -9.15 -0.27 0.83
N GLU A 81 -8.83 -1.30 0.05
CA GLU A 81 -9.17 -2.71 0.31
C GLU A 81 -7.96 -3.39 0.98
N SER A 82 -7.60 -2.96 2.19
CA SER A 82 -6.60 -3.71 2.96
C SER A 82 -7.11 -5.15 3.11
N GLU A 83 -6.30 -6.15 2.78
CA GLU A 83 -6.64 -7.58 2.87
C GLU A 83 -7.11 -7.99 4.28
N PHE A 84 -6.75 -7.21 5.29
CA PHE A 84 -7.30 -7.28 6.65
C PHE A 84 -8.83 -7.16 6.72
N LYS A 85 -9.46 -6.39 5.83
CA LYS A 85 -10.93 -6.28 5.74
C LYS A 85 -11.58 -7.58 5.27
N LEU A 86 -10.86 -8.41 4.51
CA LEU A 86 -11.34 -9.74 4.11
C LEU A 86 -11.40 -10.68 5.31
N LEU A 87 -10.45 -10.57 6.24
CA LEU A 87 -10.45 -11.32 7.51
C LEU A 87 -11.62 -10.93 8.43
N THR A 88 -12.15 -9.71 8.26
CA THR A 88 -13.29 -9.18 9.02
C THR A 88 -14.55 -9.04 8.16
N SER A 89 -14.62 -9.72 7.02
CA SER A 89 -15.79 -9.65 6.11
C SER A 89 -17.05 -10.21 6.79
N ILE A 90 -18.20 -9.67 6.40
CA ILE A 90 -19.52 -10.16 6.84
C ILE A 90 -19.83 -11.53 6.21
N ASP A 91 -19.29 -11.81 5.03
CA ASP A 91 -19.44 -13.11 4.37
C ASP A 91 -18.44 -14.14 4.92
N GLU A 92 -18.98 -15.19 5.56
CA GLU A 92 -18.19 -16.23 6.23
C GLU A 92 -17.31 -17.01 5.25
N LYS A 93 -17.75 -17.19 3.99
CA LYS A 93 -16.96 -17.90 2.98
C LYS A 93 -15.71 -17.11 2.60
N THR A 94 -15.87 -15.82 2.35
CA THR A 94 -14.76 -14.90 2.07
C THR A 94 -13.77 -14.86 3.24
N LYS A 95 -14.27 -14.86 4.47
CA LYS A 95 -13.45 -14.86 5.69
C LYS A 95 -12.61 -16.13 5.83
N VAL A 96 -13.20 -17.31 5.63
CA VAL A 96 -12.48 -18.59 5.68
C VAL A 96 -11.42 -18.66 4.60
N MET A 97 -11.74 -18.29 3.35
CA MET A 97 -10.77 -18.27 2.26
C MET A 97 -9.60 -17.31 2.51
N ALA A 98 -9.88 -16.13 3.07
CA ALA A 98 -8.84 -15.17 3.44
C ALA A 98 -7.95 -15.70 4.57
N TYR A 99 -8.53 -16.38 5.56
CA TYR A 99 -7.80 -16.99 6.67
C TYR A 99 -6.91 -18.14 6.20
N ASP A 100 -7.42 -19.05 5.37
CA ASP A 100 -6.63 -20.15 4.79
C ASP A 100 -5.45 -19.64 3.97
N HIS A 101 -5.68 -18.59 3.18
CA HIS A 101 -4.63 -17.96 2.39
C HIS A 101 -3.58 -17.26 3.26
N LEU A 102 -4.00 -16.63 4.38
CA LEU A 102 -3.07 -16.08 5.37
C LEU A 102 -2.22 -17.18 6.00
N VAL A 103 -2.84 -18.27 6.48
CA VAL A 103 -2.14 -19.41 7.09
C VAL A 103 -1.15 -20.04 6.12
N ALA A 104 -1.54 -20.25 4.86
CA ALA A 104 -0.65 -20.77 3.83
C ALA A 104 0.55 -19.85 3.59
N THR A 105 0.32 -18.53 3.59
CA THR A 105 1.39 -17.54 3.45
C THR A 105 2.34 -17.57 4.64
N VAL A 106 1.84 -17.61 5.87
CA VAL A 106 2.68 -17.68 7.09
C VAL A 106 3.44 -19.01 7.16
N ARG A 107 2.81 -20.13 6.81
CA ARG A 107 3.45 -21.45 6.71
C ARG A 107 4.65 -21.41 5.78
N ALA A 108 4.46 -20.89 4.57
CA ALA A 108 5.51 -20.79 3.56
C ALA A 108 6.65 -19.84 3.98
N ARG A 109 6.32 -18.75 4.71
CA ARG A 109 7.29 -17.72 5.12
C ARG A 109 8.09 -18.08 6.36
N MET A 110 7.44 -18.62 7.39
CA MET A 110 8.10 -19.04 8.63
C MET A 110 8.69 -20.45 8.55
N GLN A 111 8.48 -21.17 7.44
CA GLN A 111 8.94 -22.55 7.24
C GLN A 111 8.56 -23.50 8.39
N LYS A 112 7.35 -23.31 8.93
CA LYS A 112 6.78 -24.17 9.99
C LYS A 112 5.66 -25.01 9.42
N ASP A 113 5.53 -26.27 9.81
CA ASP A 113 4.44 -27.14 9.34
C ASP A 113 3.09 -26.77 9.99
N SER A 114 3.11 -26.42 11.28
CA SER A 114 1.98 -25.90 12.04
C SER A 114 2.14 -24.41 12.32
N VAL A 115 1.07 -23.65 12.10
CA VAL A 115 1.03 -22.20 12.34
C VAL A 115 0.17 -21.96 13.58
N SER A 116 0.75 -21.32 14.60
CA SER A 116 0.03 -20.88 15.80
C SER A 116 -0.58 -19.49 15.60
N ASP A 117 -1.61 -19.14 16.38
CA ASP A 117 -2.17 -17.77 16.38
C ASP A 117 -1.11 -16.71 16.74
N THR A 118 -0.14 -17.07 17.58
CA THR A 118 1.02 -16.22 17.89
C THR A 118 1.92 -15.95 16.69
N ASP A 119 2.02 -16.92 15.77
CA ASP A 119 2.80 -16.78 14.54
C ASP A 119 2.08 -15.88 13.52
N LEU A 120 0.74 -15.99 13.46
CA LEU A 120 -0.10 -15.09 12.66
C LEU A 120 0.03 -13.64 13.15
N GLU A 121 -0.04 -13.42 14.46
CA GLU A 121 0.13 -12.09 15.07
C GLU A 121 1.51 -11.51 14.76
N ALA A 122 2.58 -12.29 14.93
CA ALA A 122 3.95 -11.85 14.66
C ALA A 122 4.17 -11.50 13.18
N TYR A 123 3.56 -12.27 12.27
CA TYR A 123 3.60 -11.98 10.84
C TYR A 123 2.86 -10.69 10.49
N LEU A 124 1.62 -10.53 10.96
CA LEU A 124 0.78 -9.37 10.65
C LEU A 124 1.29 -8.07 11.30
N SER A 125 1.90 -8.17 12.48
CA SER A 125 2.49 -7.04 13.22
C SER A 125 3.87 -6.62 12.71
N ALA A 126 4.37 -7.29 11.66
CA ALA A 126 5.70 -7.07 11.09
C ALA A 126 6.83 -7.10 12.15
N THR A 127 6.67 -7.90 13.21
CA THR A 127 7.74 -8.18 14.19
C THR A 127 8.62 -9.34 13.74
N PHE A 128 8.18 -10.10 12.74
CA PHE A 128 8.97 -11.09 12.03
C PHE A 128 9.85 -10.43 10.95
N GLU A 129 11.16 -10.62 11.07
CA GLU A 129 12.14 -10.28 10.04
C GLU A 129 12.22 -11.43 9.01
N ASP A 130 12.03 -11.09 7.74
CA ASP A 130 12.05 -12.02 6.62
C ASP A 130 13.10 -11.56 5.62
N ASP A 131 14.11 -12.40 5.36
CA ASP A 131 15.22 -12.10 4.47
C ASP A 131 14.87 -12.28 2.98
N ASN A 132 13.75 -12.94 2.67
CA ASN A 132 13.42 -13.33 1.31
C ASN A 132 12.27 -12.50 0.74
N ASN A 133 12.43 -11.95 -0.45
CA ASN A 133 11.36 -11.21 -1.15
C ASN A 133 10.82 -11.95 -2.39
N ALA A 134 11.06 -13.27 -2.46
CA ALA A 134 10.80 -14.08 -3.66
C ALA A 134 9.31 -14.32 -3.97
N TYR A 135 8.42 -14.18 -2.97
CA TYR A 135 6.98 -14.42 -3.13
C TYR A 135 6.16 -13.16 -2.82
N SER A 136 5.87 -12.35 -3.83
CA SER A 136 4.95 -11.22 -3.71
C SER A 136 3.51 -11.74 -3.64
N ILE A 137 3.02 -12.02 -2.42
CA ILE A 137 1.63 -12.37 -2.14
C ILE A 137 0.91 -11.14 -1.57
N THR A 138 -0.38 -10.99 -1.81
CA THR A 138 -1.24 -9.90 -1.32
C THR A 138 -1.06 -9.61 0.18
N PHE A 139 -1.03 -10.65 1.05
CA PHE A 139 -0.76 -10.46 2.49
C PHE A 139 0.67 -10.00 2.82
N THR A 140 1.66 -10.29 1.96
CA THR A 140 3.02 -9.75 2.12
C THR A 140 3.04 -8.26 1.81
N CYS A 141 2.30 -7.81 0.78
CA CYS A 141 2.10 -6.40 0.48
C CYS A 141 1.38 -5.68 1.64
N ALA A 142 0.32 -6.29 2.18
CA ALA A 142 -0.39 -5.79 3.35
C ALA A 142 0.52 -5.62 4.58
N ARG A 143 1.39 -6.61 4.85
CA ARG A 143 2.39 -6.56 5.93
C ARG A 143 3.40 -5.44 5.72
N ILE A 144 3.94 -5.29 4.51
CA ILE A 144 4.91 -4.22 4.18
C ILE A 144 4.24 -2.83 4.31
N ALA A 145 2.96 -2.71 3.98
CA ALA A 145 2.20 -1.48 4.21
C ALA A 145 2.06 -1.18 5.72
N SER A 146 1.77 -2.20 6.54
CA SER A 146 1.73 -2.06 8.01
C SER A 146 3.09 -1.72 8.63
N SER A 147 4.20 -2.28 8.11
CA SER A 147 5.54 -1.98 8.64
C SER A 147 5.97 -0.53 8.38
N ARG A 148 5.54 0.07 7.26
CA ARG A 148 5.79 1.48 6.92
C ARG A 148 5.13 2.45 7.92
N LEU A 149 3.98 2.09 8.49
CA LEU A 149 3.34 2.88 9.56
C LEU A 149 4.19 2.90 10.83
N LYS A 150 4.80 1.76 11.19
CA LYS A 150 5.61 1.64 12.41
C LYS A 150 6.88 2.50 12.34
N SER A 151 7.52 2.57 11.17
CA SER A 151 8.70 3.44 10.96
C SER A 151 8.37 4.94 10.99
N LEU A 152 7.13 5.33 10.68
CA LEU A 152 6.69 6.74 10.73
C LEU A 152 6.33 7.21 12.15
N LEU A 153 6.00 6.29 13.07
CA LEU A 153 5.70 6.58 14.48
C LEU A 153 6.94 6.59 15.38
N ALA A 154 8.11 6.18 14.85
CA ALA A 154 9.36 6.08 15.60
C ALA A 154 10.29 7.31 15.42
N ILE A 155 9.77 8.40 14.83
CA ILE A 155 10.40 9.72 14.70
C ILE A 155 9.55 10.70 15.51
#